data_AF-A0A4Y2Q6Z7-F1
#
_entry.id   AF-A0A4Y2Q6Z7-F1
#
_cell.length_a   1.000
_cell.length_b   1.000
_cell.length_c   1.000
_cell.angle_alpha   90.00
_cell.angle_beta   90.00
_cell.angle_gamma   90.00
#
_symmetry.space_group_name_H-M   'P 1'
#
loop_
_entity.id
_entity.type
_entity.pdbx_description
1 polymer ?
#
loop_
_entity_poly.entity_id
_entity_poly.type
_entity_poly.pdbx_seq_one_letter_code
_entity_poly.pdbx_strand_id
1 'polypeptide(L)'
;MSIVHSDGLGQFQHDNATPHASRIATKWLQENSTDFRHFHWPPKSPEMNIIEDIRDALLHAVEKRSPPPRIPMDLLTALQDSWCEKPPGCLQTLVETMPRSVAAVLRDRGALHDIRQVYQFFWLFSVHAVV
;
A
#
# COMPACT_ATOMS: atom_id res chain seq x y z
N MET A 1 -5.16 1.20 21.74
CA MET A 1 -4.50 0.91 20.45
C MET A 1 -3.62 2.10 20.14
N SER A 2 -2.30 2.01 20.30
CA SER A 2 -1.40 3.11 19.94
C SER A 2 -1.09 3.00 18.46
N ILE A 3 -1.46 4.02 17.69
CA ILE A 3 -0.84 4.27 16.40
C ILE A 3 0.63 4.51 16.73
N VAL A 4 1.50 3.58 16.31
CA VAL A 4 2.94 3.81 16.36
C VAL A 4 3.19 4.94 15.38
N HIS A 5 3.39 6.15 15.91
CA HIS A 5 3.91 7.25 15.13
C HIS A 5 5.34 6.86 14.76
N SER A 6 5.56 6.51 13.50
CA SER A 6 6.90 6.55 12.94
C SER A 6 7.45 7.96 13.17
N ASP A 7 8.74 8.03 13.44
CA ASP A 7 9.65 9.17 13.65
C ASP A 7 9.66 10.26 12.55
N GLY A 8 8.54 10.50 11.87
CA GLY A 8 8.42 11.46 10.77
C GLY A 8 8.99 10.95 9.43
N LEU A 9 9.36 9.66 9.36
CA LEU A 9 9.96 9.04 8.17
C LEU A 9 9.00 8.18 7.34
N GLY A 10 7.72 8.13 7.71
CA GLY A 10 6.71 7.40 6.95
C GLY A 10 6.65 7.88 5.49
N GLN A 11 6.51 6.96 4.54
CA GLN A 11 6.29 7.29 3.14
C GLN A 11 4.86 6.94 2.74
N PHE A 12 4.11 7.93 2.24
CA PHE A 12 2.74 7.74 1.77
C PHE A 12 2.72 7.44 0.27
N GLN A 13 2.33 6.21 -0.05
CA GLN A 13 2.20 5.73 -1.43
C GLN A 13 0.72 5.80 -1.87
N HIS A 14 0.49 6.29 -3.09
CA HIS A 14 -0.77 6.15 -3.82
C HIS A 14 -0.48 6.01 -5.33
N ASP A 15 -1.47 5.58 -6.11
CA ASP A 15 -1.35 5.19 -7.53
C ASP A 15 -1.17 6.35 -8.54
N ASN A 16 -1.12 7.58 -8.05
CA ASN A 16 -1.10 8.81 -8.85
C ASN A 16 -2.20 8.91 -9.93
N ALA A 17 -3.39 8.32 -9.72
CA ALA A 17 -4.51 8.49 -10.64
C ALA A 17 -4.92 9.98 -10.73
N THR A 18 -5.54 10.39 -11.84
CA THR A 18 -5.87 11.79 -12.14
C THR A 18 -6.51 12.57 -10.98
N PRO A 19 -7.47 12.01 -10.20
CA PRO A 19 -8.02 12.71 -9.04
C PRO A 19 -6.99 12.95 -7.92
N HIS A 20 -6.09 11.99 -7.69
CA HIS A 20 -5.03 12.05 -6.68
C HIS A 20 -3.86 12.95 -7.09
N ALA A 21 -3.61 13.09 -8.39
CA ALA A 21 -2.65 14.03 -8.97
C ALA A 21 -3.20 15.47 -9.09
N SER A 22 -4.46 15.71 -8.74
CA SER A 22 -5.08 17.02 -8.87
C SER A 22 -4.44 18.04 -7.94
N ARG A 23 -4.40 19.31 -8.36
CA ARG A 23 -3.86 20.42 -7.56
C ARG A 23 -4.49 20.51 -6.16
N ILE A 24 -5.76 20.16 -6.04
CA ILE A 24 -6.49 20.17 -4.76
C ILE A 24 -5.96 19.06 -3.85
N ALA A 25 -5.86 17.83 -4.36
CA ALA A 25 -5.36 16.69 -3.60
C ALA A 25 -3.88 16.88 -3.19
N THR A 26 -3.02 17.34 -4.11
CA THR A 26 -1.60 17.56 -3.81
C THR A 26 -1.41 18.69 -2.79
N LYS A 27 -2.19 19.77 -2.88
CA LYS A 27 -2.13 20.87 -1.92
C LYS A 27 -2.58 20.42 -0.53
N TRP A 28 -3.69 19.68 -0.46
CA TRP A 28 -4.15 19.12 0.82
C TRP A 28 -3.08 18.21 1.44
N LEU A 29 -2.45 17.35 0.63
CA LEU A 29 -1.39 16.46 1.10
C LEU A 29 -0.21 17.27 1.66
N GLN A 30 0.25 18.31 0.95
CA GLN A 30 1.34 19.17 1.42
C GLN A 30 1.02 19.89 2.73
N GLU A 31 -0.21 20.35 2.92
CA GLU A 31 -0.64 21.12 4.09
C GLU A 31 -0.88 20.23 5.33
N ASN A 32 -1.25 18.96 5.14
CA ASN A 32 -1.73 18.08 6.22
C ASN A 32 -0.80 16.91 6.54
N SER A 33 0.32 16.77 5.84
CA SER A 33 1.22 15.62 5.97
C SER A 33 2.59 16.02 6.53
N THR A 34 2.62 16.49 7.78
CA THR A 34 3.88 16.84 8.46
C THR A 34 4.70 15.62 8.85
N ASP A 35 4.03 14.49 9.05
CA ASP A 35 4.61 13.29 9.67
C ASP A 35 5.03 12.22 8.65
N PHE A 36 4.75 12.47 7.36
CA PHE A 36 5.09 11.53 6.28
C PHE A 36 5.39 12.24 4.96
N ARG A 37 6.32 11.66 4.20
CA ARG A 37 6.70 12.16 2.87
C ARG A 37 5.85 11.51 1.80
N HIS A 38 5.51 12.27 0.77
CA HIS A 38 4.86 11.72 -0.41
C HIS A 38 5.83 10.81 -1.18
N PHE A 39 5.42 9.59 -1.47
CA PHE A 39 6.17 8.68 -2.32
C PHE A 39 5.83 8.92 -3.79
N HIS A 40 6.83 9.25 -4.59
CA HIS A 40 6.65 9.52 -6.01
C HIS A 40 6.45 8.20 -6.78
N TRP A 41 5.19 7.85 -7.02
CA TRP A 41 4.79 6.64 -7.74
C TRP A 41 4.87 6.81 -9.25
N PRO A 42 5.56 5.90 -9.99
CA PRO A 42 5.52 5.93 -11.45
C PRO A 42 4.10 5.59 -11.97
N PRO A 43 3.58 6.34 -12.96
CA PRO A 43 2.28 6.07 -13.54
C PRO A 43 2.19 4.64 -14.12
N LYS A 44 1.00 4.03 -14.07
CA LYS A 44 0.70 2.72 -14.69
C LYS A 44 1.54 1.54 -14.19
N SER A 45 1.89 1.54 -12.90
CA SER A 45 2.59 0.43 -12.25
C SER A 45 1.70 -0.28 -11.21
N PRO A 46 0.62 -0.98 -11.62
CA PRO A 46 -0.25 -1.70 -10.69
C PRO A 46 0.47 -2.88 -10.01
N GLU A 47 1.54 -3.41 -10.62
CA GLU A 47 2.28 -4.59 -10.14
C GLU A 47 3.06 -4.32 -8.84
N MET A 48 3.18 -3.06 -8.46
CA MET A 48 3.84 -2.64 -7.23
C MET A 48 2.83 -2.18 -6.17
N ASN A 49 1.51 -2.22 -6.45
CA ASN A 49 0.50 -1.75 -5.52
C ASN A 49 0.10 -2.85 -4.52
N ILE A 50 0.84 -2.95 -3.41
CA ILE A 50 0.57 -3.83 -2.26
C ILE A 50 -0.91 -3.86 -1.83
N ILE A 51 -1.63 -2.73 -2.00
CA ILE A 51 -3.02 -2.64 -1.57
C ILE A 51 -3.95 -3.54 -2.39
N GLU A 52 -3.60 -3.85 -3.65
CA GLU A 52 -4.39 -4.77 -4.48
C GLU A 52 -4.28 -6.20 -3.92
N ASP A 53 -3.10 -6.64 -3.50
CA ASP A 53 -2.93 -7.97 -2.88
C ASP A 53 -3.76 -8.10 -1.60
N ILE A 54 -3.81 -7.04 -0.77
CA ILE A 54 -4.66 -6.99 0.42
C ILE A 54 -6.13 -7.04 0.04
N ARG A 55 -6.53 -6.23 -0.94
CA ARG A 55 -7.90 -6.11 -1.40
C ARG A 55 -8.41 -7.45 -1.92
N ASP A 56 -7.64 -8.11 -2.77
CA ASP A 56 -7.97 -9.43 -3.31
C ASP A 56 -8.10 -10.47 -2.18
N ALA A 57 -7.18 -10.44 -1.22
CA ALA A 57 -7.24 -11.33 -0.07
C ALA A 57 -8.47 -11.08 0.83
N LEU A 58 -8.94 -9.83 0.94
CA LEU A 58 -10.16 -9.47 1.66
C LEU A 58 -11.41 -9.91 0.90
N LEU A 59 -11.47 -9.63 -0.40
CA LEU A 59 -12.60 -10.04 -1.25
C LEU A 59 -12.79 -11.55 -1.21
N HIS A 60 -11.70 -12.31 -1.37
CA HIS A 60 -11.74 -13.76 -1.30
C HIS A 60 -12.11 -14.29 0.10
N ALA A 61 -11.74 -13.59 1.17
CA ALA A 61 -12.18 -13.94 2.52
C ALA A 61 -13.70 -13.74 2.70
N VAL A 62 -14.24 -12.65 2.14
CA VAL A 62 -15.68 -12.36 2.15
C VAL A 62 -16.46 -13.36 1.31
N GLU A 63 -15.97 -13.72 0.12
CA GLU A 63 -16.61 -14.73 -0.75
C GLU A 63 -16.75 -16.10 -0.08
N LYS A 64 -15.81 -16.45 0.80
CA LYS A 64 -15.82 -17.71 1.55
C LYS A 64 -16.76 -17.70 2.75
N ARG A 65 -17.33 -16.55 3.13
CA ARG A 65 -18.24 -16.48 4.29
C ARG A 65 -19.56 -17.19 4.00
N SER A 66 -20.06 -17.86 5.03
CA SER A 66 -21.37 -18.47 5.02
C SER A 66 -22.17 -18.00 6.25
N PRO A 67 -23.34 -17.36 6.05
CA PRO A 67 -23.95 -17.01 4.76
C PRO A 67 -23.18 -15.87 4.05
N PRO A 68 -23.29 -15.76 2.71
CA PRO A 68 -22.69 -14.65 1.98
C PRO A 68 -23.39 -13.32 2.34
N PRO A 69 -22.68 -12.17 2.31
CA PRO A 69 -23.27 -10.87 2.57
C PRO A 69 -24.39 -10.56 1.57
N ARG A 70 -25.56 -10.11 2.06
CA ARG A 70 -26.74 -9.87 1.21
C ARG A 70 -27.03 -8.40 0.98
N ILE A 71 -26.62 -7.55 1.92
CA ILE A 71 -26.78 -6.10 1.83
C ILE A 71 -25.44 -5.39 2.01
N PRO A 72 -25.31 -4.12 1.56
CA PRO A 72 -24.05 -3.38 1.66
C PRO A 72 -23.50 -3.28 3.09
N MET A 73 -24.38 -3.26 4.09
CA MET A 73 -23.97 -3.24 5.50
C MET A 73 -23.28 -4.54 5.91
N ASP A 74 -23.84 -5.70 5.51
CA ASP A 74 -23.22 -7.00 5.77
C ASP A 74 -21.86 -7.12 5.09
N LEU A 75 -21.73 -6.55 3.88
CA LEU A 75 -20.46 -6.53 3.15
C LEU A 75 -19.42 -5.69 3.87
N LEU A 76 -19.80 -4.51 4.37
CA LEU A 76 -18.92 -3.66 5.17
C LEU A 76 -18.45 -4.37 6.44
N THR A 77 -19.37 -4.98 7.19
CA THR A 77 -19.04 -5.75 8.40
C THR A 77 -18.14 -6.93 8.05
N ALA A 78 -18.43 -7.65 6.96
CA ALA A 78 -17.61 -8.78 6.53
C ALA A 78 -16.18 -8.37 6.17
N LEU A 79 -16.01 -7.24 5.47
CA LEU A 79 -14.68 -6.69 5.16
C LEU A 79 -13.94 -6.25 6.42
N GLN A 80 -14.62 -5.60 7.37
CA GLN A 80 -14.03 -5.17 8.65
C GLN A 80 -13.56 -6.36 9.49
N ASP A 81 -14.41 -7.37 9.65
CA ASP A 81 -14.08 -8.57 10.39
C ASP A 81 -12.90 -9.31 9.73
N SER A 82 -12.95 -9.51 8.40
CA SER A 82 -11.87 -10.17 7.66
C SER A 82 -10.56 -9.38 7.69
N TRP A 83 -10.61 -8.05 7.85
CA TRP A 83 -9.43 -7.24 8.09
C TRP A 83 -8.88 -7.45 9.51
N CYS A 84 -9.74 -7.44 10.53
CA CYS A 84 -9.36 -7.65 11.93
C CYS A 84 -8.79 -9.06 12.19
N GLU A 85 -9.25 -10.07 11.44
CA GLU A 85 -8.77 -11.45 11.52
C GLU A 85 -7.36 -11.65 10.92
N LYS A 86 -6.87 -10.72 10.10
CA LYS A 86 -5.54 -10.87 9.48
C LYS A 86 -4.44 -10.78 10.54
N PRO A 87 -3.50 -11.75 10.57
CA PRO A 87 -2.35 -11.68 11.47
C PRO A 87 -1.54 -10.40 11.20
N PRO A 88 -1.01 -9.73 12.24
CA PRO A 88 -0.15 -8.56 12.08
C PRO A 88 1.04 -8.79 11.12
N GLY A 89 1.57 -10.03 11.11
CA GLY A 89 2.67 -10.42 10.21
C GLY A 89 2.29 -10.44 8.72
N CYS A 90 1.00 -10.46 8.37
CA CYS A 90 0.56 -10.45 6.97
C CYS A 90 0.98 -9.16 6.24
N LEU A 91 0.91 -8.02 6.91
CA LEU A 91 1.33 -6.74 6.34
C LEU A 91 2.86 -6.67 6.20
N GLN A 92 3.58 -7.22 7.18
CA GLN A 92 5.03 -7.27 7.14
C GLN A 92 5.54 -8.14 5.99
N THR A 93 5.03 -9.36 5.84
CA THR A 93 5.39 -10.25 4.72
C THR A 93 5.12 -9.60 3.37
N LEU A 94 4.06 -8.80 3.28
CA LEU A 94 3.70 -8.11 2.06
C LEU A 94 4.66 -6.95 1.74
N VAL A 95 5.10 -6.19 2.76
CA VAL A 95 6.21 -5.23 2.60
C VAL A 95 7.51 -5.94 2.21
N GLU A 96 7.77 -7.13 2.72
CA GLU A 96 8.94 -7.94 2.36
C GLU A 96 8.89 -8.54 0.94
N THR A 97 7.70 -8.66 0.33
CA THR A 97 7.58 -9.14 -1.06
C THR A 97 7.88 -8.05 -2.10
N MET A 98 7.72 -6.78 -1.73
CA MET A 98 7.89 -5.65 -2.62
C MET A 98 9.23 -5.59 -3.37
N PRO A 99 10.42 -5.88 -2.79
CA PRO A 99 11.66 -5.89 -3.55
C PRO A 99 11.65 -6.90 -4.70
N ARG A 100 10.97 -8.04 -4.49
CA ARG A 100 10.81 -9.08 -5.52
C ARG A 100 9.83 -8.63 -6.60
N SER A 101 8.72 -8.00 -6.23
CA SER A 101 7.75 -7.43 -7.20
C SER A 101 8.42 -6.38 -8.09
N VAL A 102 9.25 -5.51 -7.50
CA VAL A 102 10.02 -4.53 -8.27
C VAL A 102 11.05 -5.18 -9.18
N ALA A 103 11.79 -6.17 -8.70
CA ALA A 103 12.72 -6.91 -9.54
C ALA A 103 12.02 -7.60 -10.74
N ALA A 104 10.79 -8.10 -10.55
CA ALA A 104 9.98 -8.68 -11.61
C ALA A 104 9.57 -7.62 -12.66
N VAL A 105 9.09 -6.46 -12.21
CA VAL A 105 8.73 -5.33 -13.11
C VAL A 105 9.95 -4.85 -13.91
N LEU A 106 11.12 -4.77 -13.28
CA LEU A 106 12.35 -4.36 -13.94
C LEU A 106 12.78 -5.33 -15.05
N ARG A 107 12.59 -6.63 -14.82
CA ARG A 107 12.91 -7.67 -15.79
C ARG A 107 11.95 -7.63 -16.99
N ASP A 108 10.67 -7.38 -16.74
CA ASP A 108 9.63 -7.45 -17.77
C ASP A 108 9.55 -6.18 -18.63
N ARG A 109 9.81 -5.01 -18.05
CA ARG A 109 9.57 -3.71 -18.72
C ARG A 109 10.82 -2.89 -19.07
N GLY A 110 12.01 -3.42 -18.81
CA GLY A 110 13.28 -2.84 -19.24
C GLY A 110 13.47 -1.38 -18.80
N ALA A 111 13.91 -1.16 -17.56
CA ALA A 111 14.51 0.09 -17.06
C ALA A 111 13.81 1.44 -17.36
N LEU A 112 12.53 1.47 -17.78
CA LEU A 112 11.86 2.68 -18.25
C LEU A 112 11.30 3.58 -17.13
N HIS A 113 11.53 3.23 -15.87
CA HIS A 113 11.00 3.97 -14.72
C HIS A 113 12.13 4.57 -13.89
N ASP A 114 11.83 5.67 -13.20
CA ASP A 114 12.75 6.37 -12.30
C ASP A 114 13.01 5.52 -11.04
N ILE A 115 13.82 4.48 -11.25
CA ILE A 115 14.18 3.42 -10.30
C ILE A 115 14.82 3.99 -9.03
N ARG A 116 15.39 5.19 -9.11
CA ARG A 116 16.08 5.84 -8.00
C ARG A 116 15.16 6.09 -6.81
N GLN A 117 13.90 6.43 -7.06
CA GLN A 117 12.93 6.70 -6.00
C GLN A 117 12.36 5.42 -5.41
N VAL A 118 12.12 4.41 -6.24
CA VAL A 118 11.70 3.07 -5.79
C VAL A 118 12.75 2.45 -4.86
N TYR A 119 14.03 2.52 -5.21
CA TYR A 119 15.11 2.09 -4.32
C TYR A 119 15.23 2.95 -3.05
N GLN A 120 14.93 4.25 -3.08
CA GLN A 120 14.91 5.09 -1.87
C GLN A 120 13.81 4.69 -0.89
N PHE A 121 12.62 4.27 -1.38
CA PHE A 121 11.57 3.69 -0.55
C PHE A 121 12.00 2.37 0.09
N PHE A 122 12.63 1.48 -0.67
CA PHE A 122 13.18 0.22 -0.15
C PHE A 122 14.32 0.39 0.85
N TRP A 123 15.22 1.34 0.60
CA TRP A 123 16.36 1.59 1.47
C TRP A 123 15.92 2.14 2.84
N LEU A 124 14.92 3.03 2.88
CA LEU A 124 14.39 3.55 4.15
C LEU A 124 13.79 2.46 5.05
N PHE A 125 13.03 1.50 4.47
CA PHE A 125 12.48 0.38 5.23
C PHE A 125 13.54 -0.65 5.66
N SER A 126 14.55 -0.92 4.82
CA SER A 126 15.60 -1.89 5.16
C SER A 126 16.57 -1.39 6.24
N VAL A 127 16.77 -0.07 6.36
CA VAL A 127 17.68 0.52 7.37
C VAL A 127 17.01 0.73 8.73
N HIS A 128 15.68 0.82 8.80
CA HIS A 128 14.93 0.97 10.08
C HIS A 128 14.27 -0.33 10.57
N ALA A 129 14.35 -1.44 9.83
CA ALA A 129 13.89 -2.76 10.28
C ALA A 129 15.01 -3.61 10.93
N VAL A 130 16.23 -3.07 11.03
CA VAL A 130 17.37 -3.69 11.74
C VAL A 130 17.98 -2.68 12.71
N VAL A 131 17.22 -2.29 13.74
CA VAL A 131 17.67 -2.02 15.13
C VAL A 131 16.45 -2.19 16.04
#